data_AF-A0A0D3IWG2-F1
#
_entry.id   AF-A0A0D3IWG2-F1
#
_cell.length_a   1.000
_cell.length_b   1.000
_cell.length_c   1.000
_cell.angle_alpha   90.00
_cell.angle_beta   90.00
_cell.angle_gamma   90.00
#
_symmetry.space_group_name_H-M   'P 1'
#
loop_
_entity.id
_entity.type
_entity.pdbx_description
1 polymer ?
#
loop_
_entity_poly.entity_id
_entity_poly.type
_entity_poly.pdbx_seq_one_letter_code
_entity_poly.pdbx_strand_id
1 'polypeptide(L)'
;MAPAEREQMRQTVEEMFYHAFDGYMERAFPHDELRPISGGYTDALVELGAPAQPTRRGYSGVALTLIDSLDTLAVIGNASEFARGVRWVSENVDFDIDIDVSVFETTIRLLGGLLSAHMLANGTMVDGASHVRVAGYGGELLVLARDLGERLLGARSKFDLLGNTLDPELYAMWNASASAVEQHLRVLAGELRPAAATFEAFHSLWRKFNALPERFDVDRGKLHDTLAYYPLRPELAESCYALYHATRDARYLQIGAEMEVEADEEEEEHGGDNEPQPPRQALL
;
A
#
# COMPACT_ATOMS: atom_id res chain seq x y z
N MET A 1 11.29 6.54 22.92
CA MET A 1 9.84 6.30 23.04
C MET A 1 9.49 5.42 24.23
N ALA A 2 8.73 5.97 25.17
CA ALA A 2 8.26 5.26 26.36
C ALA A 2 7.18 4.21 26.01
N PRO A 3 6.95 3.17 26.83
CA PRO A 3 5.91 2.17 26.53
C PRO A 3 4.50 2.76 26.38
N ALA A 4 4.14 3.76 27.19
CA ALA A 4 2.84 4.41 27.10
C ALA A 4 2.66 5.19 25.78
N GLU A 5 3.73 5.84 25.31
CA GLU A 5 3.76 6.57 24.05
C GLU A 5 3.62 5.63 22.84
N ARG A 6 4.27 4.45 22.89
CA ARG A 6 4.09 3.40 21.87
C ARG A 6 2.66 2.88 21.81
N GLU A 7 2.06 2.68 22.99
CA GLU A 7 0.69 2.19 23.08
C GLU A 7 -0.30 3.22 22.55
N GLN A 8 -0.08 4.51 22.85
CA GLN A 8 -0.87 5.58 22.27
C GLN A 8 -0.74 5.62 20.74
N MET A 9 0.48 5.57 20.20
CA MET A 9 0.70 5.56 18.75
C MET A 9 0.04 4.36 18.06
N ARG A 10 0.09 3.18 18.71
CA ARG A 10 -0.61 1.98 18.23
C ARG A 10 -2.12 2.20 18.14
N GLN A 11 -2.71 2.86 19.12
CA GLN A 11 -4.13 3.19 19.13
C GLN A 11 -4.48 4.20 18.03
N THR A 12 -3.65 5.23 17.83
CA THR A 12 -3.84 6.21 16.75
C THR A 12 -3.84 5.54 15.37
N VAL A 13 -2.85 4.69 15.07
CA VAL A 13 -2.80 3.94 13.80
C VAL A 13 -4.02 3.02 13.64
N GLU A 14 -4.46 2.37 14.73
CA GLU A 14 -5.68 1.54 14.72
C GLU A 14 -6.94 2.37 14.41
N GLU A 15 -7.07 3.56 15.01
CA GLU A 15 -8.18 4.48 14.76
C GLU A 15 -8.19 5.02 13.31
N MET A 16 -7.02 5.40 12.78
CA MET A 16 -6.88 5.85 11.38
C MET A 16 -7.25 4.73 10.40
N PHE A 17 -6.80 3.50 10.66
CA PHE A 17 -7.17 2.35 9.85
C PHE A 17 -8.69 2.14 9.81
N TYR A 18 -9.36 2.16 10.97
CA TYR A 18 -10.83 1.99 10.98
C TYR A 18 -11.58 3.17 10.39
N HIS A 19 -11.09 4.40 10.53
CA HIS A 19 -11.67 5.55 9.86
C HIS A 19 -11.72 5.33 8.33
N ALA A 20 -10.61 4.91 7.73
CA ALA A 20 -10.52 4.62 6.31
C ALA A 20 -11.32 3.36 5.91
N PHE A 21 -11.13 2.26 6.65
CA PHE A 21 -11.76 0.97 6.36
C PHE A 21 -13.27 1.02 6.49
N ASP A 22 -13.81 1.58 7.58
CA ASP A 22 -15.26 1.72 7.76
C ASP A 22 -15.83 2.69 6.72
N GLY A 23 -15.10 3.76 6.41
CA GLY A 23 -15.46 4.68 5.33
C GLY A 23 -15.60 3.98 3.97
N TYR A 24 -14.72 3.04 3.65
CA TYR A 24 -14.81 2.19 2.46
C TYR A 24 -16.01 1.23 2.54
N MET A 25 -16.16 0.53 3.66
CA MET A 25 -17.25 -0.45 3.87
C MET A 25 -18.64 0.18 3.75
N GLU A 26 -18.78 1.45 4.16
CA GLU A 26 -20.05 2.18 4.10
C GLU A 26 -20.38 2.75 2.71
N ARG A 27 -19.37 3.22 1.97
CA ARG A 27 -19.58 4.10 0.80
C ARG A 27 -19.14 3.51 -0.53
N ALA A 28 -18.21 2.57 -0.52
CA ALA A 28 -17.62 2.02 -1.73
C ALA A 28 -17.79 0.51 -1.86
N PHE A 29 -17.79 -0.25 -0.77
CA PHE A 29 -17.98 -1.70 -0.84
C PHE A 29 -19.27 -2.09 -1.59
N PRO A 30 -19.24 -3.05 -2.56
CA PRO A 30 -18.13 -3.95 -2.90
C PRO A 30 -17.25 -3.49 -4.10
N HIS A 31 -17.26 -2.21 -4.45
CA HIS A 31 -16.38 -1.64 -5.47
C HIS A 31 -14.90 -1.69 -5.05
N ASP A 32 -13.99 -1.43 -5.98
CA ASP A 32 -12.55 -1.62 -5.73
C ASP A 32 -12.00 -0.62 -4.72
N GLU A 33 -12.26 0.67 -4.88
CA GLU A 33 -11.67 1.72 -4.04
C GLU A 33 -12.67 2.85 -3.72
N LEU A 34 -12.51 3.46 -2.55
CA LEU A 34 -13.24 4.66 -2.13
C LEU A 34 -12.62 5.91 -2.78
N ARG A 35 -13.46 6.85 -3.19
CA ARG A 35 -13.05 8.23 -3.53
C ARG A 35 -13.44 9.17 -2.38
N PRO A 36 -12.59 9.33 -1.34
CA PRO A 36 -12.99 9.89 -0.04
C PRO A 36 -13.55 11.31 -0.14
N ILE A 37 -13.01 12.16 -1.02
CA ILE A 37 -13.47 13.54 -1.22
C ILE A 37 -14.87 13.60 -1.83
N SER A 38 -15.10 12.81 -2.89
CA SER A 38 -16.41 12.79 -3.57
C SER A 38 -17.46 11.94 -2.85
N GLY A 39 -17.03 11.07 -1.93
CA GLY A 39 -17.87 10.04 -1.32
C GLY A 39 -18.33 8.93 -2.27
N GLY A 40 -17.83 8.90 -3.51
CA GLY A 40 -18.08 7.85 -4.49
C GLY A 40 -17.03 6.74 -4.44
N TYR A 41 -16.94 5.96 -5.52
CA TYR A 41 -16.00 4.86 -5.66
C TYR A 41 -15.36 4.85 -7.04
N THR A 42 -14.34 4.01 -7.20
CA THR A 42 -13.82 3.60 -8.52
C THR A 42 -13.63 2.09 -8.57
N ASP A 43 -13.75 1.54 -9.76
CA ASP A 43 -13.46 0.15 -10.06
C ASP A 43 -12.06 0.08 -10.67
N ALA A 44 -11.06 0.35 -9.81
CA ALA A 44 -9.69 0.67 -10.17
C ALA A 44 -8.97 -0.40 -11.00
N LEU A 45 -9.37 -1.68 -10.95
CA LEU A 45 -8.61 -2.76 -11.58
C LEU A 45 -8.40 -2.56 -13.10
N VAL A 46 -9.32 -1.86 -13.77
CA VAL A 46 -9.21 -1.50 -15.21
C VAL A 46 -8.49 -0.17 -15.46
N GLU A 47 -8.29 0.62 -14.42
CA GLU A 47 -7.60 1.93 -14.44
C GLU A 47 -6.12 1.78 -14.02
N LEU A 48 -5.79 0.73 -13.28
CA LEU A 48 -4.45 0.46 -12.75
C LEU A 48 -3.47 0.04 -13.85
N GLY A 49 -2.45 0.87 -14.09
CA GLY A 49 -1.30 0.56 -14.95
C GLY A 49 -1.56 0.56 -16.47
N ALA A 50 -2.75 0.98 -16.93
CA ALA A 50 -3.10 1.07 -18.34
C ALA A 50 -3.54 2.50 -18.72
N PRO A 51 -3.28 2.99 -19.95
CA PRO A 51 -3.86 4.23 -20.42
C PRO A 51 -5.39 4.09 -20.41
N ALA A 52 -6.08 5.08 -19.81
CA ALA A 52 -7.52 5.11 -19.58
C ALA A 52 -8.30 4.46 -20.73
N GLN A 53 -8.67 3.19 -20.54
CA GLN A 53 -9.56 2.50 -21.45
C GLN A 53 -10.99 2.79 -21.00
N PRO A 54 -11.96 2.93 -21.93
CA PRO A 54 -13.35 3.02 -21.54
C PRO A 54 -13.69 1.77 -20.71
N THR A 55 -14.25 1.99 -19.52
CA THR A 55 -14.78 0.92 -18.65
C THR A 55 -15.56 -0.06 -19.52
N ARG A 56 -15.07 -1.30 -19.63
CA ARG A 56 -15.81 -2.32 -20.39
C ARG A 56 -17.12 -2.56 -19.65
N ARG A 57 -18.21 -2.65 -20.40
CA ARG A 57 -19.57 -2.81 -19.84
C ARG A 57 -19.59 -4.05 -18.96
N GLY A 58 -19.95 -3.90 -17.69
CA GLY A 58 -20.28 -5.01 -16.79
C GLY A 58 -19.27 -5.30 -15.66
N TYR A 59 -18.15 -4.58 -15.58
CA TYR A 59 -17.31 -4.63 -14.38
C TYR A 59 -17.92 -3.78 -13.25
N SER A 60 -17.91 -4.31 -12.03
CA SER A 60 -18.48 -3.66 -10.84
C SER A 60 -17.64 -3.91 -9.58
N GLY A 61 -16.31 -4.00 -9.76
CA GLY A 61 -15.36 -4.24 -8.68
C GLY A 61 -15.25 -5.70 -8.24
N VAL A 62 -14.14 -6.02 -7.58
CA VAL A 62 -13.91 -7.30 -6.87
C VAL A 62 -13.63 -7.09 -5.38
N ALA A 63 -14.04 -5.92 -4.85
CA ALA A 63 -13.70 -5.46 -3.51
C ALA A 63 -12.19 -5.41 -3.26
N LEU A 64 -11.42 -4.81 -4.18
CA LEU A 64 -9.97 -4.70 -4.12
C LEU A 64 -9.46 -4.20 -2.76
N THR A 65 -9.99 -3.08 -2.23
CA THR A 65 -9.61 -2.57 -0.90
C THR A 65 -9.90 -3.57 0.22
N LEU A 66 -11.01 -4.33 0.16
CA LEU A 66 -11.27 -5.37 1.16
C LEU A 66 -10.17 -6.44 1.10
N ILE A 67 -9.84 -6.94 -0.09
CA ILE A 67 -8.80 -7.97 -0.29
C ILE A 67 -7.44 -7.50 0.22
N ASP A 68 -7.03 -6.28 -0.13
CA ASP A 68 -5.78 -5.65 0.35
C ASP A 68 -5.76 -5.44 1.87
N SER A 69 -6.93 -5.26 2.50
CA SER A 69 -7.03 -4.99 3.94
C SER A 69 -7.11 -6.25 4.81
N LEU A 70 -7.29 -7.45 4.23
CA LEU A 70 -7.52 -8.68 5.00
C LEU A 70 -6.36 -9.01 5.94
N ASP A 71 -5.12 -8.97 5.46
CA ASP A 71 -3.96 -9.24 6.31
C ASP A 71 -3.75 -8.16 7.37
N THR A 72 -4.05 -6.89 7.05
CA THR A 72 -3.99 -5.78 8.01
C THR A 72 -5.00 -5.95 9.14
N LEU A 73 -6.25 -6.34 8.83
CA LEU A 73 -7.26 -6.70 9.84
C LEU A 73 -6.77 -7.81 10.78
N ALA A 74 -6.07 -8.79 10.22
CA ALA A 74 -5.45 -9.86 11.00
C ALA A 74 -4.28 -9.35 11.87
N VAL A 75 -3.40 -8.50 11.33
CA VAL A 75 -2.24 -7.95 12.05
C VAL A 75 -2.66 -7.03 13.20
N ILE A 76 -3.67 -6.18 13.00
CA ILE A 76 -4.24 -5.31 14.04
C ILE A 76 -5.00 -6.14 15.10
N GLY A 77 -5.34 -7.39 14.79
CA GLY A 77 -5.94 -8.34 15.73
C GLY A 77 -7.47 -8.40 15.67
N ASN A 78 -8.10 -7.82 14.65
CA ASN A 78 -9.54 -7.92 14.43
C ASN A 78 -9.91 -9.22 13.71
N ALA A 79 -9.75 -10.33 14.44
CA ALA A 79 -10.07 -11.67 13.95
C ALA A 79 -11.53 -11.82 13.51
N SER A 80 -12.45 -11.03 14.07
CA SER A 80 -13.88 -11.09 13.73
C SER A 80 -14.16 -10.51 12.36
N GLU A 81 -13.67 -9.30 12.06
CA GLU A 81 -13.82 -8.69 10.74
C GLU A 81 -12.98 -9.42 9.70
N PHE A 82 -11.76 -9.84 10.03
CA PHE A 82 -10.95 -10.68 9.16
C PHE A 82 -11.72 -11.93 8.72
N ALA A 83 -12.35 -12.65 9.66
CA ALA A 83 -13.15 -13.83 9.35
C ALA A 83 -14.40 -13.50 8.51
N ARG A 84 -15.02 -12.34 8.69
CA ARG A 84 -16.13 -11.87 7.86
C ARG A 84 -15.66 -11.59 6.42
N GLY A 85 -14.60 -10.82 6.25
CA GLY A 85 -14.02 -10.50 4.96
C GLY A 85 -13.58 -11.75 4.19
N VAL A 86 -12.88 -12.68 4.84
CA VAL A 86 -12.47 -13.97 4.24
C VAL A 86 -13.67 -14.75 3.70
N ARG A 87 -14.77 -14.83 4.47
CA ARG A 87 -15.99 -15.52 4.03
C ARG A 87 -16.66 -14.78 2.87
N TRP A 88 -16.80 -13.47 2.97
CA TRP A 88 -17.43 -12.67 1.92
C TRP A 88 -16.67 -12.82 0.60
N VAL A 89 -15.34 -12.67 0.62
CA VAL A 89 -14.49 -12.85 -0.57
C VAL A 89 -14.66 -14.25 -1.15
N SER A 90 -14.65 -15.28 -0.29
CA SER A 90 -14.81 -16.68 -0.72
C SER A 90 -16.17 -16.97 -1.39
N GLU A 91 -17.22 -16.23 -1.01
CA GLU A 91 -18.59 -16.44 -1.47
C GLU A 91 -19.01 -15.54 -2.64
N ASN A 92 -18.35 -14.39 -2.83
CA ASN A 92 -18.84 -13.32 -3.73
C ASN A 92 -17.84 -12.93 -4.83
N VAL A 93 -16.55 -13.25 -4.70
CA VAL A 93 -15.55 -12.89 -5.72
C VAL A 93 -15.41 -13.99 -6.76
N ASP A 94 -15.46 -13.59 -8.03
CA ASP A 94 -15.22 -14.42 -9.21
C ASP A 94 -14.34 -13.64 -10.20
N PHE A 95 -13.34 -14.31 -10.79
CA PHE A 95 -12.41 -13.72 -11.74
C PHE A 95 -12.75 -14.06 -13.20
N ASP A 96 -13.91 -14.67 -13.46
CA ASP A 96 -14.43 -14.85 -14.83
C ASP A 96 -15.04 -13.57 -15.41
N ILE A 97 -14.19 -12.55 -15.54
CA ILE A 97 -14.57 -11.20 -15.96
C ILE A 97 -13.83 -10.83 -17.25
N ASP A 98 -14.55 -10.37 -18.27
CA ASP A 98 -13.97 -9.93 -19.55
C ASP A 98 -13.47 -8.47 -19.48
N ILE A 99 -12.35 -8.29 -18.80
CA ILE A 99 -11.65 -7.01 -18.67
C ILE A 99 -10.15 -7.15 -18.99
N ASP A 100 -9.55 -6.05 -19.42
CA ASP A 100 -8.09 -5.95 -19.48
C ASP A 100 -7.60 -5.50 -18.11
N VAL A 101 -6.57 -6.16 -17.58
CA VAL A 101 -5.96 -5.83 -16.29
C VAL A 101 -4.45 -5.70 -16.41
N SER A 102 -3.85 -4.87 -15.56
CA SER A 102 -2.40 -4.90 -15.37
C SER A 102 -2.01 -6.18 -14.64
N VAL A 103 -1.22 -7.03 -15.31
CA VAL A 103 -0.70 -8.26 -14.70
C VAL A 103 0.12 -7.95 -13.45
N PHE A 104 0.88 -6.86 -13.46
CA PHE A 104 1.68 -6.44 -12.32
C PHE A 104 0.81 -6.09 -11.10
N GLU A 105 -0.15 -5.18 -11.27
CA GLU A 105 -1.01 -4.69 -10.19
C GLU A 105 -1.92 -5.80 -9.65
N THR A 106 -2.49 -6.61 -10.55
CA THR A 106 -3.32 -7.76 -10.19
C THR A 106 -2.53 -8.81 -9.40
N THR A 107 -1.24 -8.98 -9.71
CA THR A 107 -0.38 -9.92 -8.99
C THR A 107 -0.11 -9.44 -7.57
N ILE A 108 0.30 -8.18 -7.39
CA ILE A 108 0.72 -7.70 -6.07
C ILE A 108 -0.46 -7.43 -5.13
N ARG A 109 -1.60 -6.98 -5.64
CA ARG A 109 -2.79 -6.64 -4.84
C ARG A 109 -3.69 -7.86 -4.61
N LEU A 110 -4.27 -8.39 -5.69
CA LEU A 110 -5.24 -9.49 -5.58
C LEU A 110 -4.57 -10.84 -5.27
N LEU A 111 -3.60 -11.27 -6.08
CA LEU A 111 -2.96 -12.57 -5.85
C LEU A 111 -2.18 -12.57 -4.52
N GLY A 112 -1.45 -11.49 -4.24
CA GLY A 112 -0.76 -11.25 -2.98
C GLY A 112 -1.72 -11.29 -1.77
N GLY A 113 -2.77 -10.47 -1.78
CA GLY A 113 -3.74 -10.38 -0.69
C GLY A 113 -4.52 -11.68 -0.45
N LEU A 114 -4.91 -12.40 -1.50
CA LEU A 114 -5.56 -13.71 -1.35
C LEU A 114 -4.63 -14.74 -0.69
N LEU A 115 -3.35 -14.76 -1.07
CA LEU A 115 -2.36 -15.68 -0.51
C LEU A 115 -2.00 -15.31 0.93
N SER A 116 -1.80 -14.03 1.25
CA SER A 116 -1.51 -13.58 2.62
C SER A 116 -2.68 -13.90 3.55
N ALA A 117 -3.90 -13.56 3.14
CA ALA A 117 -5.12 -13.90 3.87
C ALA A 117 -5.33 -15.41 4.02
N HIS A 118 -5.04 -16.21 2.98
CA HIS A 118 -5.09 -17.67 3.07
C HIS A 118 -4.16 -18.23 4.16
N MET A 119 -2.90 -17.78 4.17
CA MET A 119 -1.91 -18.24 5.14
C MET A 119 -2.32 -17.91 6.58
N LEU A 120 -2.88 -16.71 6.79
CA LEU A 120 -3.37 -16.25 8.09
C LEU A 120 -4.65 -16.98 8.53
N ALA A 121 -5.63 -17.12 7.64
CA ALA A 121 -6.90 -17.79 7.92
C ALA A 121 -6.71 -19.28 8.26
N ASN A 122 -5.73 -19.94 7.62
CA ASN A 122 -5.35 -21.31 7.94
C ASN A 122 -4.62 -21.41 9.30
N GLY A 123 -3.83 -20.39 9.66
CA GLY A 123 -3.17 -20.27 10.96
C GLY A 123 -2.05 -21.28 11.23
N THR A 124 -1.75 -22.17 10.28
CA THR A 124 -0.67 -23.17 10.40
C THR A 124 0.62 -22.75 9.72
N MET A 125 0.59 -21.73 8.87
CA MET A 125 1.73 -21.29 8.05
C MET A 125 2.46 -20.07 8.61
N VAL A 126 1.89 -19.39 9.61
CA VAL A 126 2.44 -18.17 10.20
C VAL A 126 2.47 -18.33 11.72
N ASP A 127 3.68 -18.33 12.29
CA ASP A 127 3.87 -18.40 13.74
C ASP A 127 3.19 -17.21 14.43
N GLY A 128 2.39 -17.49 15.46
CA GLY A 128 1.65 -16.46 16.20
C GLY A 128 0.30 -16.08 15.60
N ALA A 129 -0.03 -16.46 14.37
CA ALA A 129 -1.31 -16.14 13.72
C ALA A 129 -2.50 -16.99 14.22
N SER A 130 -2.31 -17.86 15.21
CA SER A 130 -3.38 -18.73 15.75
C SER A 130 -4.63 -17.95 16.23
N HIS A 131 -4.47 -16.70 16.62
CA HIS A 131 -5.53 -15.82 17.11
C HIS A 131 -6.50 -15.34 16.01
N VAL A 132 -6.06 -15.36 14.74
CA VAL A 132 -6.86 -14.95 13.56
C VAL A 132 -7.32 -16.14 12.71
N ARG A 133 -7.03 -17.37 13.15
CA ARG A 133 -7.46 -18.57 12.42
C ARG A 133 -8.98 -18.60 12.24
N VAL A 134 -9.43 -18.77 11.01
CA VAL A 134 -10.85 -18.79 10.68
C VAL A 134 -11.42 -20.20 10.87
N ALA A 135 -12.37 -20.35 11.79
CA ALA A 135 -13.00 -21.63 12.05
C ALA A 135 -13.78 -22.14 10.82
N GLY A 136 -13.50 -23.38 10.41
CA GLY A 136 -14.16 -24.01 9.27
C GLY A 136 -13.61 -23.61 7.89
N TYR A 137 -12.56 -22.79 7.83
CA TYR A 137 -11.91 -22.39 6.59
C TYR A 137 -11.30 -23.59 5.86
N GLY A 138 -11.73 -23.84 4.62
CA GLY A 138 -11.37 -24.99 3.81
C GLY A 138 -10.27 -24.72 2.78
N GLY A 139 -9.78 -23.47 2.69
CA GLY A 139 -8.79 -23.05 1.71
C GLY A 139 -9.38 -22.39 0.47
N GLU A 140 -10.57 -21.82 0.59
CA GLU A 140 -11.34 -21.18 -0.49
C GLU A 140 -10.54 -20.05 -1.16
N LEU A 141 -9.85 -19.21 -0.40
CA LEU A 141 -9.00 -18.16 -0.97
C LEU A 141 -7.82 -18.71 -1.77
N LEU A 142 -7.29 -19.88 -1.43
CA LEU A 142 -6.24 -20.52 -2.24
C LEU A 142 -6.79 -21.01 -3.58
N VAL A 143 -8.06 -21.43 -3.63
CA VAL A 143 -8.74 -21.79 -4.87
C VAL A 143 -8.89 -20.55 -5.75
N LEU A 144 -9.36 -19.42 -5.19
CA LEU A 144 -9.44 -18.14 -5.89
C LEU A 144 -8.07 -17.65 -6.39
N ALA A 145 -7.05 -17.69 -5.53
CA ALA A 145 -5.68 -17.30 -5.88
C ALA A 145 -5.13 -18.15 -7.04
N ARG A 146 -5.40 -19.45 -7.01
CA ARG A 146 -4.99 -20.35 -8.09
C ARG A 146 -5.70 -20.03 -9.40
N ASP A 147 -7.03 -19.82 -9.39
CA ASP A 147 -7.79 -19.45 -10.58
C ASP A 147 -7.24 -18.16 -11.20
N LEU A 148 -7.05 -17.12 -10.38
CA LEU A 148 -6.46 -15.86 -10.82
C LEU A 148 -5.05 -16.07 -11.41
N GLY A 149 -4.19 -16.84 -10.75
CA GLY A 149 -2.84 -17.15 -11.23
C GLY A 149 -2.84 -17.87 -12.58
N GLU A 150 -3.73 -18.84 -12.77
CA GLU A 150 -3.87 -19.56 -14.05
C GLU A 150 -4.30 -18.61 -15.19
N ARG A 151 -5.21 -17.67 -14.92
CA ARG A 151 -5.63 -16.62 -15.89
C ARG A 151 -4.47 -15.67 -16.23
N LEU A 152 -3.71 -15.22 -15.22
CA LEU A 152 -2.55 -14.34 -15.42
C LEU A 152 -1.44 -15.02 -16.22
N LEU A 153 -1.24 -16.33 -16.08
CA LEU A 153 -0.30 -17.08 -16.93
C LEU A 153 -0.75 -17.13 -18.39
N GLY A 154 -2.07 -17.11 -18.64
CA GLY A 154 -2.66 -17.02 -19.98
C GLY A 154 -2.49 -15.62 -20.60
N ALA A 155 -2.39 -14.58 -19.79
CA ALA A 155 -2.10 -13.22 -20.21
C ALA A 155 -0.63 -13.14 -20.66
N ARG A 156 -0.39 -13.29 -21.97
CA ARG A 156 0.94 -13.12 -22.56
C ARG A 156 1.38 -11.66 -22.41
N SER A 157 2.08 -11.36 -21.33
CA SER A 157 2.93 -10.17 -21.27
C SER A 157 3.98 -10.32 -22.35
N LYS A 158 3.99 -9.41 -23.33
CA LYS A 158 5.18 -9.20 -24.17
C LYS A 158 6.25 -8.64 -23.25
N PHE A 159 6.98 -9.52 -22.55
CA PHE A 159 8.22 -9.17 -21.89
C PHE A 159 9.26 -8.92 -22.97
N ASP A 160 9.33 -7.69 -23.45
CA ASP A 160 10.44 -7.25 -24.29
C ASP A 160 11.65 -6.97 -23.38
N LEU A 161 12.33 -8.05 -22.97
CA LEU A 161 13.54 -8.00 -22.14
C LEU A 161 14.73 -7.30 -22.83
N LEU A 162 14.60 -6.96 -24.12
CA LEU A 162 15.70 -6.42 -24.94
C LEU A 162 15.39 -5.06 -25.57
N GLY A 163 14.16 -4.55 -25.42
CA GLY A 163 13.69 -3.33 -26.09
C GLY A 163 13.59 -2.08 -25.22
N ASN A 164 13.51 -2.19 -23.89
CA ASN A 164 13.59 -1.04 -23.02
C ASN A 164 15.06 -0.69 -22.75
N THR A 165 15.65 0.14 -23.59
CA THR A 165 16.60 1.13 -23.06
C THR A 165 15.90 1.77 -21.86
N LEU A 166 16.44 1.55 -20.65
CA LEU A 166 16.04 2.28 -19.47
C LEU A 166 15.97 3.75 -19.87
N ASP A 167 14.75 4.29 -19.86
CA ASP A 167 14.53 5.71 -20.10
C ASP A 167 15.44 6.46 -19.10
N PRO A 168 16.16 7.52 -19.48
CA PRO A 168 16.80 8.40 -18.51
C PRO A 168 15.86 8.83 -17.37
N GLU A 169 14.53 8.85 -17.57
CA GLU A 169 13.54 9.03 -16.49
C GLU A 169 13.53 7.89 -15.45
N LEU A 170 13.88 6.66 -15.81
CA LEU A 170 14.07 5.55 -14.88
C LEU A 170 15.33 5.71 -14.02
N TYR A 171 16.30 6.53 -14.45
CA TYR A 171 17.41 6.98 -13.58
C TYR A 171 16.93 8.02 -12.56
N ALA A 172 15.89 8.79 -12.90
CA ALA A 172 15.17 9.64 -11.95
C ALA A 172 14.33 8.84 -10.94
N MET A 173 14.38 7.50 -10.96
CA MET A 173 13.80 6.67 -9.91
C MET A 173 14.39 7.06 -8.54
N TRP A 174 15.70 7.37 -8.44
CA TRP A 174 16.32 7.89 -7.19
C TRP A 174 15.66 9.18 -6.63
N ASN A 175 14.84 9.83 -7.44
CA ASN A 175 14.16 11.08 -7.13
C ASN A 175 12.67 10.89 -6.83
N ALA A 176 12.14 9.66 -6.89
CA ALA A 176 10.73 9.38 -6.64
C ALA A 176 10.49 8.86 -5.21
N SER A 177 9.33 9.19 -4.64
CA SER A 177 8.87 8.70 -3.34
C SER A 177 8.94 7.16 -3.25
N ALA A 178 8.56 6.46 -4.33
CA ALA A 178 8.60 4.99 -4.44
C ALA A 178 10.01 4.39 -4.24
N SER A 179 11.08 5.15 -4.50
CA SER A 179 12.46 4.66 -4.27
C SER A 179 12.86 4.63 -2.81
N ALA A 180 12.02 5.14 -1.91
CA ALA A 180 12.18 4.92 -0.49
C ALA A 180 12.11 3.43 -0.10
N VAL A 181 11.73 2.52 -1.02
CA VAL A 181 11.81 1.06 -0.80
C VAL A 181 13.25 0.52 -0.85
N GLU A 182 14.18 1.24 -1.47
CA GLU A 182 15.57 0.78 -1.66
C GLU A 182 16.25 0.49 -0.31
N GLN A 183 15.93 1.29 0.71
CA GLN A 183 16.49 1.16 2.04
C GLN A 183 16.06 -0.16 2.68
N HIS A 184 14.79 -0.56 2.54
CA HIS A 184 14.33 -1.88 2.96
C HIS A 184 15.11 -2.99 2.23
N LEU A 185 15.24 -2.92 0.89
CA LEU A 185 15.99 -3.92 0.13
C LEU A 185 17.46 -4.04 0.61
N ARG A 186 18.10 -2.91 0.93
CA ARG A 186 19.45 -2.88 1.49
C ARG A 186 19.50 -3.49 2.89
N VAL A 187 18.50 -3.28 3.73
CA VAL A 187 18.39 -3.97 5.04
C VAL A 187 18.32 -5.48 4.84
N LEU A 188 17.51 -5.97 3.91
CA LEU A 188 17.40 -7.40 3.60
C LEU A 188 18.71 -7.99 3.06
N ALA A 189 19.49 -7.20 2.31
CA ALA A 189 20.83 -7.56 1.85
C ALA A 189 21.92 -7.50 2.96
N GLY A 190 21.57 -7.05 4.17
CA GLY A 190 22.51 -6.88 5.29
C GLY A 190 23.33 -5.57 5.23
N GLU A 191 23.02 -4.67 4.31
CA GLU A 191 23.70 -3.39 4.11
C GLU A 191 23.14 -2.28 5.02
N LEU A 192 23.19 -2.50 6.34
CA LEU A 192 22.53 -1.61 7.31
C LEU A 192 23.05 -0.16 7.29
N ARG A 193 24.37 0.03 7.11
CA ARG A 193 24.97 1.38 7.12
C ARG A 193 24.56 2.20 5.89
N PRO A 194 24.69 1.69 4.65
CA PRO A 194 24.12 2.34 3.46
C PRO A 194 22.62 2.58 3.58
N ALA A 195 21.85 1.60 4.05
CA ALA A 195 20.40 1.74 4.22
C ALA A 195 20.04 2.91 5.14
N ALA A 196 20.68 2.99 6.31
CA ALA A 196 20.45 4.08 7.26
C ALA A 196 20.83 5.46 6.68
N ALA A 197 21.94 5.55 5.94
CA ALA A 197 22.38 6.81 5.35
C ALA A 197 21.40 7.33 4.29
N THR A 198 20.93 6.45 3.40
CA THR A 198 19.94 6.85 2.38
C THR A 198 18.57 7.11 3.02
N PHE A 199 18.21 6.39 4.08
CA PHE A 199 16.96 6.66 4.83
C PHE A 199 16.94 8.07 5.43
N GLU A 200 18.02 8.47 6.09
CA GLU A 200 18.15 9.82 6.66
C GLU A 200 18.00 10.92 5.59
N ALA A 201 18.49 10.68 4.37
CA ALA A 201 18.30 11.61 3.26
C ALA A 201 16.82 11.77 2.88
N PHE A 202 16.07 10.67 2.73
CA PHE A 202 14.64 10.71 2.43
C PHE A 202 13.82 11.29 3.60
N HIS A 203 14.13 10.91 4.83
CA HIS A 203 13.49 11.47 6.02
C HIS A 203 13.76 12.99 6.17
N SER A 204 14.93 13.48 5.72
CA SER A 204 15.19 14.93 5.67
C SER A 204 14.30 15.67 4.66
N LEU A 205 13.94 15.00 3.55
CA LEU A 205 12.98 15.55 2.59
C LEU A 205 11.57 15.55 3.19
N TRP A 206 11.16 14.44 3.81
CA TRP A 206 9.88 14.35 4.53
C TRP A 206 9.72 15.52 5.50
N ARG A 207 10.66 15.71 6.45
CA ARG A 207 10.60 16.82 7.42
C ARG A 207 10.60 18.22 6.80
N LYS A 208 11.16 18.37 5.61
CA LYS A 208 11.19 19.67 4.90
C LYS A 208 9.84 19.98 4.24
N PHE A 209 9.13 18.95 3.82
CA PHE A 209 7.96 19.07 2.96
C PHE A 209 6.65 18.62 3.62
N ASN A 210 6.72 18.08 4.85
CA ASN A 210 5.63 17.43 5.59
C ASN A 210 5.02 16.19 4.90
N ALA A 211 5.61 15.79 3.78
CA ALA A 211 5.34 14.60 3.01
C ALA A 211 6.51 14.37 2.04
N LEU A 212 6.67 13.17 1.48
CA LEU A 212 7.65 13.00 0.41
C LEU A 212 7.11 13.60 -0.90
N PRO A 213 7.92 14.37 -1.65
CA PRO A 213 7.53 14.75 -3.00
C PRO A 213 7.55 13.53 -3.93
N GLU A 214 6.53 13.38 -4.78
CA GLU A 214 6.48 12.28 -5.75
C GLU A 214 7.67 12.32 -6.72
N ARG A 215 8.20 13.50 -7.05
CA ARG A 215 9.49 13.67 -7.74
C ARG A 215 10.31 14.85 -7.20
N PHE A 216 11.59 14.61 -6.89
CA PHE A 216 12.54 15.60 -6.38
C PHE A 216 13.85 15.62 -7.17
N ASP A 217 14.16 16.71 -7.85
CA ASP A 217 15.44 16.85 -8.55
C ASP A 217 16.57 17.11 -7.53
N VAL A 218 17.36 16.07 -7.25
CA VAL A 218 18.51 16.13 -6.32
C VAL A 218 19.60 17.08 -6.82
N ASP A 219 19.86 17.13 -8.12
CA ASP A 219 20.91 17.98 -8.71
C ASP A 219 20.57 19.46 -8.57
N ARG A 220 19.28 19.81 -8.71
CA ARG A 220 18.78 21.18 -8.60
C ARG A 220 18.29 21.54 -7.20
N GLY A 221 18.11 20.55 -6.32
CA GLY A 221 17.55 20.71 -4.98
C GLY A 221 16.12 21.24 -4.98
N LYS A 222 15.32 20.87 -5.99
CA LYS A 222 13.96 21.42 -6.22
C LYS A 222 12.94 20.32 -6.49
N LEU A 223 11.68 20.62 -6.15
CA LEU A 223 10.53 19.83 -6.58
C LEU A 223 10.49 19.79 -8.12
N HIS A 224 10.15 18.62 -8.67
CA HIS A 224 9.91 18.53 -10.10
C HIS A 224 8.57 19.19 -10.45
N ASP A 225 8.56 20.01 -11.51
CA ASP A 225 7.44 20.90 -11.85
C ASP A 225 6.11 20.17 -12.18
N THR A 226 6.12 18.85 -12.39
CA THR A 226 4.98 18.09 -12.91
C THR A 226 4.30 17.15 -11.92
N LEU A 227 4.86 16.92 -10.74
CA LEU A 227 4.34 15.96 -9.74
C LEU A 227 4.64 16.44 -8.31
N ALA A 228 4.13 17.62 -7.99
CA ALA A 228 4.16 18.14 -6.63
C ALA A 228 2.90 17.69 -5.90
N TYR A 229 2.76 16.41 -5.59
CA TYR A 229 1.75 15.91 -4.65
C TYR A 229 2.27 14.63 -4.01
N TYR A 230 1.67 14.20 -2.91
CA TYR A 230 2.01 12.95 -2.26
C TYR A 230 0.82 11.98 -2.26
N PRO A 231 0.91 10.82 -2.93
CA PRO A 231 -0.20 9.88 -3.01
C PRO A 231 -0.18 8.85 -1.86
N LEU A 232 0.22 9.26 -0.64
CA LEU A 232 0.24 8.40 0.56
C LEU A 232 1.05 7.10 0.37
N ARG A 233 2.24 7.26 -0.23
CA ARG A 233 3.18 6.18 -0.52
C ARG A 233 3.70 5.50 0.76
N PRO A 234 3.66 4.16 0.89
CA PRO A 234 4.08 3.49 2.12
C PRO A 234 5.61 3.31 2.25
N GLU A 235 6.37 3.53 1.19
CA GLU A 235 7.74 3.01 1.05
C GLU A 235 8.73 3.56 2.10
N LEU A 236 8.58 4.82 2.53
CA LEU A 236 9.44 5.38 3.58
C LEU A 236 9.11 4.78 4.95
N ALA A 237 7.82 4.61 5.28
CA ALA A 237 7.39 3.97 6.51
C ALA A 237 7.83 2.49 6.57
N GLU A 238 7.73 1.78 5.44
CA GLU A 238 8.21 0.41 5.28
C GLU A 238 9.72 0.29 5.56
N SER A 239 10.51 1.19 4.98
CA SER A 239 11.96 1.25 5.22
C SER A 239 12.30 1.62 6.66
N CYS A 240 11.51 2.50 7.29
CA CYS A 240 11.65 2.83 8.71
C CYS A 240 11.42 1.59 9.58
N TYR A 241 10.35 0.83 9.30
CA TYR A 241 10.03 -0.43 9.95
C TYR A 241 11.16 -1.45 9.81
N ALA A 242 11.68 -1.64 8.60
CA ALA A 242 12.77 -2.58 8.33
C ALA A 242 14.04 -2.23 9.11
N LEU A 243 14.42 -0.93 9.14
CA LEU A 243 15.56 -0.44 9.91
C LEU A 243 15.35 -0.62 11.42
N TYR A 244 14.16 -0.34 11.94
CA TYR A 244 13.82 -0.62 13.34
C TYR A 244 13.97 -2.11 13.66
N HIS A 245 13.43 -2.99 12.83
CA HIS A 245 13.48 -4.43 13.07
C HIS A 245 14.91 -4.98 13.06
N ALA A 246 15.74 -4.51 12.12
CA ALA A 246 17.12 -4.98 12.00
C ALA A 246 18.05 -4.41 13.09
N THR A 247 17.84 -3.17 13.54
CA THR A 247 18.76 -2.48 14.47
C THR A 247 18.26 -2.41 15.90
N ARG A 248 16.95 -2.51 16.11
CA ARG A 248 16.23 -2.21 17.36
C ARG A 248 16.51 -0.81 17.89
N ASP A 249 16.95 0.11 17.03
CA ASP A 249 17.21 1.48 17.42
C ASP A 249 15.90 2.25 17.62
N ALA A 250 15.70 2.75 18.83
CA ALA A 250 14.48 3.46 19.20
C ALA A 250 14.25 4.76 18.40
N ARG A 251 15.27 5.29 17.71
CA ARG A 251 15.12 6.45 16.81
C ARG A 251 14.08 6.18 15.73
N TYR A 252 14.05 4.97 15.17
CA TYR A 252 13.14 4.64 14.07
C TYR A 252 11.68 4.54 14.54
N LEU A 253 11.44 4.20 15.82
CA LEU A 253 10.10 4.31 16.38
C LEU A 253 9.65 5.77 16.48
N GLN A 254 10.55 6.67 16.87
CA GLN A 254 10.24 8.10 16.95
C GLN A 254 9.97 8.69 15.58
N ILE A 255 10.81 8.37 14.60
CA ILE A 255 10.61 8.78 13.20
C ILE A 255 9.29 8.22 12.65
N GLY A 256 8.96 6.95 12.94
CA GLY A 256 7.65 6.38 12.57
C GLY A 256 6.48 7.19 13.15
N ALA A 257 6.52 7.49 14.45
CA ALA A 257 5.49 8.30 15.10
C ALA A 257 5.39 9.74 14.54
N GLU A 258 6.52 10.36 14.21
CA GLU A 258 6.53 11.69 13.58
C GLU A 258 5.85 11.67 12.20
N MET A 259 6.20 10.68 11.36
CA MET A 259 5.59 10.55 10.03
C MET A 259 4.07 10.28 10.07
N GLU A 260 3.59 9.51 11.05
CA GLU A 260 2.15 9.23 11.21
C GLU A 260 1.35 10.49 11.57
N VAL A 261 1.83 11.29 12.55
CA VAL A 261 1.17 12.54 12.94
C VAL A 261 1.13 13.53 11.77
N GLU A 262 2.23 13.64 11.03
CA GLU A 262 2.31 14.55 9.88
C GLU A 262 1.40 14.09 8.72
N ALA A 263 1.24 12.78 8.53
CA ALA A 263 0.31 12.24 7.53
C ALA A 263 -1.16 12.53 7.87
N ASP A 264 -1.56 12.36 9.14
CA ASP A 264 -2.92 12.65 9.62
C ASP A 264 -3.27 14.14 9.46
N GLU A 265 -2.35 15.04 9.82
CA GLU A 265 -2.53 16.49 9.66
C GLU A 265 -2.68 16.92 8.19
N GLU A 266 -1.93 16.32 7.27
CA GLU A 266 -2.03 16.60 5.84
C GLU A 266 -3.36 16.11 5.25
N GLU A 267 -3.90 14.96 5.70
CA GLU A 267 -5.20 14.45 5.26
C GLU A 267 -6.37 15.35 5.70
N GLU A 268 -6.34 15.86 6.93
CA GLU A 268 -7.40 16.74 7.45
C GLU A 268 -7.44 18.11 6.72
N GLU A 269 -6.26 18.68 6.37
CA GLU A 269 -6.19 19.98 5.70
C GLU A 269 -6.56 19.93 4.21
N HIS A 270 -6.29 18.81 3.53
CA HIS A 270 -6.46 18.68 2.07
C HIS A 270 -7.84 18.17 1.63
N GLY A 271 -8.77 17.96 2.57
CA GLY A 271 -10.19 17.63 2.30
C GLY A 271 -11.00 18.68 1.51
N GLY A 272 -10.36 19.66 0.85
CA GLY A 272 -10.98 20.84 0.26
C GLY A 272 -10.89 21.01 -1.26
N ASP A 273 -9.85 20.50 -1.95
CA ASP A 273 -9.64 20.72 -3.39
C ASP A 273 -9.47 19.41 -4.16
N ASN A 274 -10.21 19.23 -5.26
CA ASN A 274 -10.13 18.07 -6.17
C ASN A 274 -8.82 18.01 -6.99
N GLU A 275 -7.80 18.80 -6.64
CA GLU A 275 -6.52 18.84 -7.34
C GLU A 275 -5.38 18.46 -6.40
N PRO A 276 -4.40 17.66 -6.86
CA PRO A 276 -3.22 17.33 -6.07
C PRO A 276 -2.45 18.60 -5.72
N GLN A 277 -2.26 18.87 -4.43
CA GLN A 277 -1.55 20.06 -3.94
C GLN A 277 -0.07 19.73 -3.63
N PRO A 278 0.86 20.67 -3.90
CA PRO A 278 2.26 20.54 -3.53
C PRO A 278 2.45 20.33 -2.03
N PRO A 279 3.34 19.40 -1.61
CA PRO A 279 3.80 19.33 -0.22
C PRO A 279 4.27 20.71 0.23
N ARG A 280 3.90 21.13 1.45
CA ARG A 280 4.24 22.47 1.94
C ARG A 280 5.75 22.69 1.85
N GLN A 281 6.18 23.76 1.19
CA GLN A 281 7.53 24.26 1.46
C GLN A 281 7.51 24.78 2.90
N ALA A 282 8.17 24.08 3.84
CA ALA A 282 8.40 24.63 5.16
C ALA A 282 9.07 26.00 4.99
N LEU A 283 8.33 27.08 5.29
CA LEU A 283 8.86 28.43 5.34
C LEU A 283 9.89 28.45 6.48
N LEU A 284 11.16 28.61 6.11
CA LEU A 284 12.24 28.94 7.04
C LEU A 284 11.96 30.28 7.73
#